data_AF-A0A7C6MKT6-F1
#
_entry.id   AF-A0A7C6MKT6-F1
#
_cell.length_a   1.000
_cell.length_b   1.000
_cell.length_c   1.000
_cell.angle_alpha   90.00
_cell.angle_beta   90.00
_cell.angle_gamma   90.00
#
_symmetry.space_group_name_H-M   'P 1'
#
loop_
_entity.id
_entity.type
_entity.pdbx_description
1 polymer ?
#
loop_
_entity_poly.entity_id
_entity_poly.type
_entity_poly.pdbx_seq_one_letter_code
_entity_poly.pdbx_strand_id
1 'polypeptide(L)'
;EVELSDGVGWVNSSYLAYIPDEGQDITSEAAGIAADSDAADAEDLAREIGEARAARSGGGAGPRATLVETPAHDVLVYRVDVLGLPDDSVRGERVEIFLEETADGYEVTEATSYPICGRGTGDGLCV
;
A
#
# COMPACT_ATOMS: atom_id res chain seq x y z
N GLU A 1 -16.13 -5.92 -15.25
CA GLU A 1 -16.02 -6.85 -16.39
C GLU A 1 -14.85 -6.39 -17.23
N VAL A 2 -13.97 -7.31 -17.63
CA VAL A 2 -12.79 -7.01 -18.46
C VAL A 2 -12.76 -7.98 -19.63
N GLU A 3 -12.46 -7.45 -20.81
CA GLU A 3 -12.40 -8.22 -22.05
C GLU A 3 -10.93 -8.55 -22.37
N LEU A 4 -10.63 -9.84 -22.47
CA LEU A 4 -9.33 -10.37 -22.85
C LEU A 4 -9.45 -11.00 -24.25
N SER A 5 -8.31 -11.26 -24.90
CA SER A 5 -8.24 -11.87 -26.25
C SER A 5 -9.01 -13.19 -26.40
N ASP A 6 -9.28 -13.85 -25.29
CA ASP A 6 -9.76 -15.22 -25.17
C ASP A 6 -11.06 -15.31 -24.34
N GLY A 7 -11.65 -14.17 -23.95
CA GLY A 7 -12.99 -14.13 -23.37
C GLY A 7 -13.25 -12.98 -22.40
N VAL A 8 -14.37 -13.09 -21.70
CA VAL A 8 -14.83 -12.10 -20.71
C VAL A 8 -14.56 -12.62 -19.30
N GLY A 9 -13.91 -11.79 -18.48
CA GLY A 9 -13.54 -12.11 -17.10
C GLY A 9 -14.06 -11.10 -16.08
N TRP A 10 -14.12 -11.54 -14.83
CA TRP A 10 -14.39 -10.69 -13.67
C TRP A 10 -13.10 -10.54 -12.87
N VAL A 11 -12.59 -9.32 -12.79
CA VAL A 11 -11.48 -8.96 -11.90
C VAL A 11 -12.04 -8.29 -10.66
N ASN A 12 -11.39 -8.48 -9.51
CA ASN A 12 -11.75 -7.72 -8.32
C ASN A 12 -11.55 -6.23 -8.61
N SER A 13 -12.55 -5.40 -8.30
CA SER A 13 -12.53 -3.96 -8.59
C SER A 13 -11.35 -3.25 -7.93
N SER A 14 -10.76 -3.82 -6.87
CA SER A 14 -9.52 -3.31 -6.27
C SER A 14 -8.33 -3.28 -7.24
N TYR A 15 -8.29 -4.16 -8.24
CA TYR A 15 -7.25 -4.15 -9.29
C TYR A 15 -7.54 -3.17 -10.43
N LEU A 16 -8.77 -2.65 -10.53
CA LEU A 16 -9.17 -1.65 -11.54
C LEU A 16 -9.11 -0.21 -10.99
N ALA A 17 -8.90 -0.07 -9.68
CA ALA A 17 -8.86 1.20 -8.98
C ALA A 17 -7.47 1.87 -8.97
N TYR A 18 -6.50 1.28 -9.69
CA TYR A 18 -5.14 1.77 -9.74
C TYR A 18 -5.01 2.88 -10.80
N ILE A 19 -4.67 4.09 -10.37
CA ILE A 19 -4.19 5.12 -11.30
C ILE A 19 -2.74 4.75 -11.66
N PRO A 20 -2.33 4.76 -12.93
CA PRO A 20 -0.92 4.86 -13.30
C PRO A 20 -0.44 6.28 -12.96
N ASP A 21 -0.47 6.61 -11.68
CA ASP A 21 0.12 7.79 -11.08
C ASP A 21 1.57 7.44 -10.71
N GLU A 22 2.46 8.44 -10.66
CA GLU A 22 3.86 8.23 -10.26
C GLU A 22 3.95 7.73 -8.81
N GLY A 23 2.84 7.83 -8.06
CA GLY A 23 2.76 7.49 -6.66
C GLY A 23 3.37 8.60 -5.81
N GLN A 24 2.94 8.69 -4.57
CA GLN A 24 3.56 9.59 -3.61
C GLN A 24 4.72 8.86 -2.93
N ASP A 25 5.93 9.41 -3.07
CA ASP A 25 7.09 9.00 -2.30
C ASP A 25 6.85 9.26 -0.81
N ILE A 26 6.90 8.19 -0.03
CA ILE A 26 6.76 8.20 1.43
C ILE A 26 7.99 7.56 2.11
N THR A 27 9.10 7.42 1.40
CA THR A 27 10.32 6.73 1.86
C THR A 27 10.82 7.29 3.19
N SER A 28 10.89 8.61 3.33
CA SER A 28 11.32 9.26 4.57
C SER A 28 10.37 9.01 5.75
N GLU A 29 9.07 8.89 5.48
CA GLU A 29 8.07 8.58 6.51
C GLU A 29 8.21 7.12 6.97
N ALA A 30 8.28 6.19 6.01
CA ALA A 30 8.44 4.77 6.27
C ALA A 30 9.78 4.46 6.96
N ALA A 31 10.87 5.13 6.58
CA ALA A 31 12.16 5.01 7.25
C ALA A 31 12.12 5.51 8.70
N GLY A 32 11.35 6.56 8.98
CA GLY A 32 11.14 7.03 10.35
C GLY A 32 10.41 6.00 11.21
N ILE A 33 9.41 5.31 10.66
CA ILE A 33 8.72 4.21 11.34
C ILE A 33 9.67 3.03 11.57
N ALA A 34 10.43 2.64 10.55
CA ALA A 34 11.39 1.54 10.65
C ALA A 34 12.47 1.79 11.71
N ALA A 35 12.95 3.03 11.84
CA ALA A 35 13.96 3.39 12.84
C ALA A 35 13.47 3.26 14.29
N ASP A 36 12.16 3.39 14.53
CA ASP A 36 11.52 3.28 15.85
C ASP A 36 10.85 1.91 16.08
N SER A 37 10.93 0.99 15.10
CA SER A 37 10.22 -0.29 15.11
C SER A 37 10.98 -1.37 15.89
N ASP A 38 10.23 -2.19 16.63
CA ASP A 38 10.71 -3.42 17.27
C ASP A 38 10.30 -4.69 16.46
N ALA A 39 10.01 -4.53 15.16
CA ALA A 39 9.52 -5.63 14.31
C ALA A 39 10.48 -6.83 14.30
N ALA A 40 9.90 -8.03 14.44
CA ALA A 40 10.68 -9.27 14.50
C ALA A 40 11.19 -9.73 13.13
N ASP A 41 10.48 -9.36 12.06
CA ASP A 41 10.81 -9.64 10.68
C ASP A 41 10.31 -8.54 9.71
N ALA A 42 10.68 -8.66 8.44
CA ALA A 42 10.28 -7.71 7.40
C ALA A 42 8.76 -7.65 7.16
N GLU A 43 8.04 -8.75 7.38
CA GLU A 43 6.59 -8.76 7.25
C GLU A 43 5.93 -7.96 8.37
N ASP A 44 6.42 -8.12 9.59
CA ASP A 44 6.01 -7.35 10.76
C ASP A 44 6.30 -5.86 10.56
N LEU A 45 7.48 -5.50 10.04
CA LEU A 45 7.82 -4.11 9.74
C LEU A 45 6.89 -3.51 8.68
N ALA A 46 6.63 -4.25 7.59
CA ALA A 46 5.70 -3.79 6.55
C ALA A 46 4.29 -3.56 7.10
N ARG A 47 3.82 -4.45 8.00
CA ARG A 47 2.53 -4.31 8.66
C ARG A 47 2.49 -3.09 9.56
N GLU A 48 3.54 -2.84 10.35
CA GLU A 48 3.65 -1.67 11.22
C GLU A 48 3.62 -0.37 10.42
N ILE A 49 4.34 -0.30 9.29
CA ILE A 49 4.28 0.86 8.37
C ILE A 49 2.83 1.11 7.90
N GLY A 50 2.12 0.06 7.50
CA GLY A 50 0.72 0.16 7.11
C GLY A 50 -0.20 0.61 8.24
N GLU A 51 -0.02 0.07 9.45
CA GLU A 51 -0.82 0.41 10.62
C GLU A 51 -0.58 1.85 11.09
N ALA A 52 0.68 2.30 11.11
CA ALA A 52 1.03 3.69 11.40
C ALA A 52 0.37 4.66 10.42
N ARG A 53 0.34 4.28 9.13
CA ARG A 53 -0.34 5.06 8.08
C ARG A 53 -1.85 5.10 8.28
N ALA A 54 -2.46 3.96 8.59
CA ALA A 54 -3.89 3.87 8.92
C ALA A 54 -4.27 4.72 10.15
N ALA A 55 -3.43 4.73 11.18
CA ALA A 55 -3.66 5.48 12.41
C ALA A 55 -3.66 7.00 12.20
N ARG A 56 -2.88 7.50 11.22
CA ARG A 56 -2.81 8.94 10.90
C ARG A 56 -4.11 9.50 10.35
N SER A 57 -4.97 8.69 9.73
CA SER A 57 -6.19 9.19 9.07
C SER A 57 -7.43 9.34 10.00
N GLY A 58 -7.30 9.08 11.30
CA GLY A 58 -8.30 9.46 12.32
C GLY A 58 -9.03 8.31 13.03
N GLY A 59 -9.32 8.52 14.32
CA GLY A 59 -9.82 7.50 15.25
C GLY A 59 -11.30 7.12 15.10
N GLY A 60 -11.60 5.84 15.32
CA GLY A 60 -12.93 5.21 15.19
C GLY A 60 -12.81 3.76 14.72
N ALA A 61 -13.79 3.24 13.97
CA ALA A 61 -13.59 2.09 13.07
C ALA A 61 -12.78 2.53 11.83
N GLY A 62 -11.60 3.12 12.09
CA GLY A 62 -10.77 3.82 11.11
C GLY A 62 -10.19 2.90 10.04
N PRO A 63 -9.30 3.44 9.19
CA PRO A 63 -8.73 2.68 8.10
C PRO A 63 -8.06 1.39 8.61
N ARG A 64 -8.08 0.36 7.77
CA ARG A 64 -7.45 -0.92 8.07
C ARG A 64 -6.33 -1.17 7.09
N ALA A 65 -5.13 -1.37 7.62
CA ALA A 65 -4.02 -1.91 6.88
C ALA A 65 -4.22 -3.42 6.66
N THR A 66 -3.93 -3.90 5.48
CA THR A 66 -3.92 -5.33 5.15
C THR A 66 -2.73 -5.59 4.25
N LEU A 67 -1.86 -6.49 4.68
CA LEU A 67 -0.79 -6.98 3.83
C LEU A 67 -1.40 -7.83 2.71
N VAL A 68 -1.21 -7.40 1.47
CA VAL A 68 -1.82 -8.01 0.28
C VAL A 68 -0.82 -8.75 -0.59
N GLU A 69 0.48 -8.49 -0.42
CA GLU A 69 1.54 -9.18 -1.13
C GLU A 69 2.79 -9.30 -0.24
N THR A 70 3.32 -10.52 -0.17
CA THR A 70 4.65 -10.82 0.37
C THR A 70 5.60 -11.19 -0.77
N PRO A 71 6.89 -10.87 -0.64
CA PRO A 71 7.86 -11.13 -1.69
C PRO A 71 8.02 -12.63 -1.96
N ALA A 72 8.08 -13.00 -3.24
CA ALA A 72 8.31 -14.38 -3.69
C ALA A 72 9.80 -14.68 -4.01
N HIS A 73 10.65 -13.65 -4.02
CA HIS A 73 12.02 -13.69 -4.53
C HIS A 73 12.97 -12.83 -3.67
N ASP A 74 14.22 -12.72 -4.11
CA ASP A 74 15.33 -12.06 -3.38
C ASP A 74 15.13 -10.54 -3.13
N VAL A 75 14.11 -9.93 -3.73
CA VAL A 75 13.74 -8.53 -3.47
C VAL A 75 12.57 -8.53 -2.49
N LEU A 76 12.79 -7.93 -1.32
CA LEU A 76 11.79 -7.83 -0.27
C LEU A 76 10.79 -6.69 -0.55
N VAL A 77 9.91 -6.91 -1.52
CA VAL A 77 8.80 -6.00 -1.83
C VAL A 77 7.54 -6.47 -1.11
N TYR A 78 7.04 -5.62 -0.22
CA TYR A 78 5.77 -5.83 0.48
C TYR A 78 4.73 -4.84 -0.01
N ARG A 79 3.47 -5.29 -0.14
CA ARG A 79 2.36 -4.40 -0.48
C ARG A 79 1.31 -4.42 0.60
N VAL A 80 0.93 -3.24 1.05
CA VAL A 80 -0.07 -3.04 2.11
C VAL A 80 -1.18 -2.14 1.59
N ASP A 81 -2.43 -2.63 1.66
CA ASP A 81 -3.60 -1.81 1.38
C ASP A 81 -4.09 -1.15 2.68
N VAL A 82 -4.17 0.17 2.70
CA VAL A 82 -4.79 0.96 3.76
C VAL A 82 -6.15 1.42 3.28
N LEU A 83 -7.21 0.71 3.69
CA LEU A 83 -8.58 0.92 3.19
C LEU A 83 -9.48 1.57 4.23
N GLY A 84 -10.51 2.30 3.78
CA GLY A 84 -11.47 2.95 4.66
C GLY A 84 -11.08 4.38 5.04
N LEU A 85 -10.34 5.05 4.16
CA LEU A 85 -10.10 6.49 4.27
C LEU A 85 -11.44 7.26 4.23
N PRO A 86 -11.54 8.42 4.90
CA PRO A 86 -12.79 9.18 5.00
C PRO A 86 -13.21 9.88 3.70
N ASP A 87 -12.38 9.83 2.66
CA ASP A 87 -12.62 10.42 1.35
C ASP A 87 -13.55 9.50 0.53
N ASP A 88 -14.63 10.05 -0.02
CA ASP A 88 -15.63 9.26 -0.76
C ASP A 88 -15.24 8.98 -2.23
N SER A 89 -14.21 9.67 -2.73
CA SER A 89 -13.55 9.44 -4.01
C SER A 89 -12.37 8.46 -3.88
N VAL A 90 -11.68 8.44 -2.73
CA VAL A 90 -10.54 7.55 -2.45
C VAL A 90 -10.93 6.47 -1.44
N ARG A 91 -11.02 5.23 -1.90
CA ARG A 91 -11.34 4.07 -1.03
C ARG A 91 -10.22 3.74 -0.05
N GLY A 92 -9.00 4.14 -0.39
CA GLY A 92 -7.79 3.82 0.36
C GLY A 92 -6.55 4.13 -0.45
N GLU A 93 -5.45 3.52 -0.05
CA GLU A 93 -4.18 3.56 -0.77
C GLU A 93 -3.50 2.20 -0.68
N ARG A 94 -2.66 1.91 -1.67
CA ARG A 94 -1.70 0.80 -1.65
C ARG A 94 -0.33 1.36 -1.41
N VAL A 95 0.35 0.85 -0.40
CA VAL A 95 1.75 1.15 -0.14
C VAL A 95 2.60 0.01 -0.66
N GLU A 96 3.57 0.31 -1.49
CA GLU A 96 4.63 -0.60 -1.91
C GLU A 96 5.90 -0.24 -1.13
N ILE A 97 6.49 -1.22 -0.45
CA ILE A 97 7.59 -1.04 0.48
C ILE A 97 8.72 -1.96 0.06
N PHE A 98 9.87 -1.37 -0.25
CA PHE A 98 11.11 -2.09 -0.53
C PHE A 98 11.96 -2.09 0.74
N LEU A 99 12.28 -3.30 1.18
CA LEU A 99 13.12 -3.53 2.35
C LEU A 99 14.45 -4.17 1.95
N GLU A 100 15.48 -3.89 2.74
CA GLU A 100 16.77 -4.58 2.68
C GLU A 100 17.11 -5.11 4.08
N GLU A 101 17.65 -6.32 4.15
CA GLU A 101 18.18 -6.88 5.40
C GLU A 101 19.60 -6.36 5.63
N THR A 102 19.85 -5.76 6.79
CA THR A 102 21.13 -5.23 7.22
C THR A 102 21.63 -5.94 8.48
N ALA A 103 22.84 -5.58 8.95
CA ALA A 103 23.37 -6.15 10.19
C ALA A 103 22.55 -5.79 11.44
N ASP A 104 21.79 -4.69 11.37
CA ASP A 104 21.04 -4.12 12.48
C ASP A 104 19.53 -4.37 12.38
N GLY A 105 19.04 -5.04 11.32
CA GLY A 105 17.63 -5.36 11.12
C GLY A 105 17.19 -5.19 9.67
N TYR A 106 16.04 -4.56 9.46
CA TYR A 106 15.52 -4.24 8.13
C TYR A 106 15.47 -2.73 7.92
N GLU A 107 15.91 -2.28 6.75
CA GLU A 107 15.87 -0.88 6.35
C GLU A 107 14.91 -0.66 5.18
N VAL A 108 14.23 0.48 5.17
CA VAL A 108 13.37 0.89 4.04
C VAL A 108 14.25 1.59 3.00
N THR A 109 14.39 0.98 1.83
CA THR A 109 15.14 1.58 0.72
C THR A 109 14.28 2.49 -0.14
N GLU A 110 13.00 2.13 -0.29
CA GLU A 110 12.01 2.88 -1.06
C GLU A 110 10.61 2.56 -0.53
N ALA A 111 9.74 3.56 -0.44
CA ALA A 111 8.33 3.33 -0.17
C ALA A 111 7.46 4.32 -0.95
N THR A 112 6.48 3.79 -1.67
CA THR A 112 5.60 4.57 -2.54
C THR A 112 4.15 4.23 -2.24
N SER A 113 3.29 5.25 -2.17
CA SER A 113 1.86 5.09 -1.96
C SER A 113 1.07 5.46 -3.21
N TYR A 114 0.06 4.66 -3.52
CA TYR A 114 -0.80 4.80 -4.68
C TYR A 114 -2.27 4.87 -4.24
N PRO A 115 -3.05 5.86 -4.69
CA PRO A 115 -4.46 5.92 -4.34
C PRO A 115 -5.22 4.74 -4.93
N ILE A 116 -6.16 4.20 -4.14
CA ILE A 116 -7.15 3.21 -4.58
C ILE A 116 -8.47 3.95 -4.76
N CYS A 117 -8.85 4.25 -6.01
CA CYS A 117 -10.07 5.01 -6.27
C CYS A 117 -11.34 4.19 -6.00
N GLY A 118 -12.29 4.79 -5.28
CA GLY A 118 -13.53 4.13 -4.90
C GLY A 118 -14.55 3.99 -6.04
N ARG A 119 -14.67 5.02 -6.89
CA ARG A 119 -15.63 5.04 -8.02
C ARG A 119 -14.95 5.07 -9.39
N GLY A 120 -13.65 4.76 -9.41
CA GLY A 120 -12.84 4.73 -10.62
C GLY A 120 -12.08 6.04 -10.84
N THR A 121 -11.64 6.27 -12.08
CA THR A 121 -10.77 7.39 -12.43
C THR A 121 -11.39 8.26 -13.52
N GLY A 122 -11.24 9.58 -13.42
CA GLY A 122 -11.60 10.56 -14.45
C GLY A 122 -10.54 11.66 -14.53
N ASP A 123 -10.05 11.95 -15.74
CA ASP A 123 -8.99 12.96 -15.99
C ASP A 123 -7.72 12.79 -15.12
N GLY A 124 -7.39 11.55 -14.75
CA GLY A 124 -6.22 11.23 -13.91
C GLY A 124 -6.44 11.40 -12.41
N LEU A 125 -7.68 11.64 -11.97
CA LEU A 125 -8.05 11.77 -10.56
C LEU A 125 -9.05 10.68 -10.16
N CYS A 126 -9.11 10.36 -8.87
CA CYS A 126 -10.21 9.57 -8.35
C CYS A 126 -11.53 10.35 -8.46
N VAL A 127 -12.59 9.63 -8.83
CA VAL A 127 -13.97 10.15 -8.94
C VAL A 127 -14.93 9.43 -7.99
#